data_AF-A0A7I6GXS0-F1
#
_entry.id   AF-A0A7I6GXS0-F1
#
_cell.length_a   1.000
_cell.length_b   1.000
_cell.length_c   1.000
_cell.angle_alpha   90.00
_cell.angle_beta   90.00
_cell.angle_gamma   90.00
#
_symmetry.space_group_name_H-M   'P 1'
#
loop_
_entity.id
_entity.type
_entity.pdbx_description
1 polymer ?
#
loop_
_entity_poly.entity_id
_entity_poly.type
_entity_poly.pdbx_seq_one_letter_code
_entity_poly.pdbx_strand_id
1 'polypeptide(L)'
;MKSVFNSIKIEKARIQCKNKNRFIKIEKENDKTMYHTKIMMDIYKLGIDEKRNECRISLRTLFNQMKVEEVRLYSIKEGDKFLGIYYGYRKPIKNIFVKYEINGTTKSYGLSKAHYIEFRFKKGSVFCYFKGLFRLLKKEKSNTTYNIACINMFTKLEKHVYEFYGKKYPEKGILVKWIEKNQK
;
A
#
# COMPACT_ATOMS: atom_id res chain seq x y z
N MET A 1 17.51 -35.63 29.49
CA MET A 1 17.17 -34.20 29.34
C MET A 1 17.38 -33.78 27.90
N LYS A 2 16.30 -33.49 27.16
CA LYS A 2 16.34 -32.80 25.86
C LYS A 2 15.33 -31.68 25.94
N SER A 3 15.82 -30.47 25.67
CA SER A 3 15.16 -29.20 25.87
C SER A 3 13.93 -29.03 24.97
N VAL A 4 12.87 -28.51 25.59
CA VAL A 4 11.59 -28.13 24.99
C VAL A 4 11.81 -26.92 24.09
N PHE A 5 12.07 -27.15 22.80
CA PHE A 5 11.83 -26.14 21.77
C PHE A 5 10.37 -26.28 21.33
N ASN A 6 9.47 -25.62 22.07
CA ASN A 6 8.10 -25.41 21.63
C ASN A 6 8.12 -24.52 20.38
N SER A 7 8.18 -25.16 19.22
CA SER A 7 7.94 -24.54 17.93
C SER A 7 6.52 -23.99 17.92
N ILE A 8 6.38 -22.67 18.00
CA ILE A 8 5.12 -21.97 17.73
C ILE A 8 4.79 -22.27 16.27
N LYS A 9 3.95 -23.29 16.04
CA LYS A 9 3.28 -23.52 14.75
C LYS A 9 2.35 -22.34 14.52
N ILE A 10 2.88 -21.29 13.90
CA ILE A 10 2.05 -20.26 13.27
C ILE A 10 1.24 -21.00 12.21
N GLU A 11 -0.04 -21.22 12.50
CA GLU A 11 -1.00 -21.79 11.56
C GLU A 11 -0.90 -21.03 10.23
N LYS A 12 -0.44 -21.71 9.18
CA LYS A 12 -0.46 -21.17 7.83
C LYS A 12 -1.92 -20.89 7.49
N ALA A 13 -2.32 -19.62 7.52
CA ALA A 13 -3.62 -19.19 7.02
C ALA A 13 -3.85 -19.77 5.61
N ARG A 14 -4.77 -20.74 5.50
CA ARG A 14 -5.21 -21.35 4.24
C ARG A 14 -6.02 -20.32 3.46
N ILE A 15 -5.34 -19.39 2.81
CA ILE A 15 -5.96 -18.44 1.87
C ILE A 15 -5.59 -18.89 0.47
N GLN A 16 -6.48 -19.67 -0.16
CA GLN A 16 -6.48 -19.84 -1.60
C GLN A 16 -6.91 -18.52 -2.25
N CYS A 17 -5.96 -17.68 -2.61
CA CYS A 17 -6.21 -16.53 -3.47
C CYS A 17 -5.99 -16.97 -4.93
N LYS A 18 -7.07 -17.32 -5.64
CA LYS A 18 -7.04 -17.77 -7.05
C LYS A 18 -6.61 -16.69 -8.07
N ASN A 19 -6.29 -15.45 -7.65
CA ASN A 19 -5.91 -14.38 -8.57
C ASN A 19 -4.39 -14.20 -8.66
N LYS A 20 -3.81 -14.68 -9.77
CA LYS A 20 -2.41 -14.43 -10.19
C LYS A 20 -2.13 -12.96 -10.52
N ASN A 21 -3.15 -12.10 -10.63
CA ASN A 21 -3.00 -10.68 -10.94
C ASN A 21 -2.85 -9.82 -9.67
N ARG A 22 -1.78 -9.01 -9.62
CA ARG A 22 -1.50 -7.99 -8.58
C ARG A 22 -2.53 -6.86 -8.53
N PHE A 23 -3.23 -6.63 -9.64
CA PHE A 23 -4.31 -5.67 -9.76
C PHE A 23 -5.67 -6.34 -9.61
N ILE A 24 -6.54 -5.77 -8.78
CA ILE A 24 -7.94 -6.22 -8.61
C ILE A 24 -8.88 -5.63 -9.64
N LYS A 25 -8.48 -4.51 -10.25
CA LYS A 25 -9.23 -3.82 -11.30
C LYS A 25 -8.26 -3.01 -12.16
N ILE A 26 -8.55 -2.96 -13.46
CA ILE A 26 -7.95 -2.04 -14.41
C ILE A 26 -9.12 -1.31 -15.07
N GLU A 27 -9.17 0.00 -14.94
CA GLU A 27 -10.18 0.86 -15.56
C GLU A 27 -9.54 1.54 -16.77
N LYS A 28 -10.25 1.55 -17.89
CA LYS A 28 -9.88 2.34 -19.07
C LYS A 28 -10.99 3.35 -19.29
N GLU A 29 -10.63 4.62 -19.21
CA GLU A 29 -11.56 5.74 -19.41
C GLU A 29 -10.87 6.73 -20.34
N ASN A 30 -11.42 6.88 -21.54
CA ASN A 30 -10.78 7.61 -22.64
C ASN A 30 -9.34 7.09 -22.87
N ASP A 31 -8.37 8.00 -23.01
CA ASP A 31 -6.95 7.69 -23.16
C ASP A 31 -6.21 7.42 -21.83
N LYS A 32 -6.95 7.27 -20.71
CA LYS A 32 -6.36 7.03 -19.40
C LYS A 32 -6.60 5.61 -18.92
N THR A 33 -5.55 5.00 -18.39
CA THR A 33 -5.65 3.69 -17.72
C THR A 33 -5.39 3.82 -16.22
N MET A 34 -6.32 3.35 -15.40
CA MET A 34 -6.20 3.32 -13.94
C MET A 34 -6.01 1.90 -13.45
N TYR A 35 -4.94 1.67 -12.70
CA TYR A 35 -4.61 0.36 -12.14
C TYR A 35 -4.90 0.35 -10.64
N HIS A 36 -5.60 -0.67 -10.15
CA HIS A 36 -5.97 -0.77 -8.74
C HIS A 36 -5.38 -2.03 -8.13
N THR A 37 -4.51 -1.90 -7.13
CA THR A 37 -3.93 -3.05 -6.43
C THR A 37 -4.94 -3.72 -5.49
N LYS A 38 -4.61 -4.91 -5.00
CA LYS A 38 -5.22 -5.44 -3.77
C LYS A 38 -4.93 -4.48 -2.59
N ILE A 39 -5.73 -4.56 -1.53
CA ILE A 39 -5.37 -3.93 -0.25
C ILE A 39 -4.13 -4.65 0.27
N MET A 40 -3.07 -3.90 0.50
CA MET A 40 -1.80 -4.35 1.06
C MET A 40 -1.71 -3.96 2.53
N MET A 41 -0.83 -4.61 3.27
CA MET A 41 -0.57 -4.26 4.66
C MET A 41 0.18 -2.92 4.71
N ASP A 42 1.38 -2.91 4.12
CA ASP A 42 2.37 -1.84 4.16
C ASP A 42 3.47 -2.11 3.10
N ILE A 43 4.51 -1.27 3.10
CA ILE A 43 5.65 -1.37 2.18
C ILE A 43 6.69 -2.33 2.78
N TYR A 44 7.23 -3.23 1.96
CA TYR A 44 8.33 -4.11 2.34
C TYR A 44 9.68 -3.49 1.98
N LYS A 45 9.86 -3.17 0.69
CA LYS A 45 11.12 -2.71 0.12
C LYS A 45 10.84 -1.78 -1.06
N LEU A 46 11.74 -0.81 -1.24
CA LEU A 46 11.79 0.07 -2.39
C LEU A 46 13.08 -0.22 -3.17
N GLY A 47 13.03 -0.06 -4.48
CA GLY A 47 14.21 -0.22 -5.31
C GLY A 47 14.02 0.37 -6.70
N ILE A 48 15.10 0.38 -7.45
CA ILE A 48 15.10 0.72 -8.87
C ILE A 48 15.54 -0.53 -9.62
N ASP A 49 14.90 -0.82 -10.74
CA ASP A 49 15.34 -1.81 -11.72
C ASP A 49 16.08 -1.04 -12.82
N GLU A 50 17.40 -0.94 -12.71
CA GLU A 50 18.23 -0.15 -13.63
C GLU A 50 18.11 -0.65 -15.08
N LYS A 51 18.02 -1.97 -15.27
CA LYS A 51 17.90 -2.58 -16.61
C LYS A 51 16.62 -2.17 -17.33
N ARG A 52 15.52 -2.04 -16.58
CA ARG A 52 14.20 -1.67 -17.13
C ARG A 52 13.85 -0.21 -16.93
N ASN A 53 14.68 0.53 -16.20
CA ASN A 53 14.40 1.87 -15.69
C ASN A 53 13.00 1.95 -15.04
N GLU A 54 12.74 1.07 -14.07
CA GLU A 54 11.46 0.99 -13.35
C GLU A 54 11.65 1.19 -11.85
N CYS A 55 10.74 1.94 -11.23
CA CYS A 55 10.66 2.06 -9.78
C CYS A 55 9.87 0.88 -9.20
N ARG A 56 10.54 0.08 -8.37
CA ARG A 56 9.99 -1.12 -7.74
C ARG A 56 9.51 -0.81 -6.33
N ILE A 57 8.25 -1.16 -6.08
CA ILE A 57 7.61 -1.05 -4.78
C ILE A 57 7.14 -2.45 -4.37
N SER A 58 7.86 -3.07 -3.45
CA SER A 58 7.51 -4.38 -2.90
C SER A 58 6.62 -4.19 -1.68
N LEU A 59 5.48 -4.88 -1.65
CA LEU A 59 4.40 -4.67 -0.69
C LEU A 59 4.04 -5.97 0.03
N ARG A 60 3.87 -5.94 1.36
CA ARG A 60 3.40 -7.12 2.10
C ARG A 60 1.91 -7.31 1.90
N THR A 61 1.49 -8.54 1.62
CA THR A 61 0.05 -8.82 1.45
C THR A 61 -0.71 -8.70 2.76
N LEU A 62 -1.99 -8.37 2.67
CA LEU A 62 -2.86 -8.08 3.82
C LEU A 62 -2.94 -9.21 4.87
N PHE A 63 -2.96 -10.46 4.41
CA PHE A 63 -3.24 -11.62 5.27
C PHE A 63 -2.04 -12.54 5.48
N ASN A 64 -0.96 -12.37 4.70
CA ASN A 64 0.27 -13.12 4.88
C ASN A 64 1.45 -12.16 4.71
N GLN A 65 2.04 -11.76 5.83
CA GLN A 65 3.14 -10.79 5.85
C GLN A 65 4.44 -11.37 5.28
N MET A 66 4.56 -12.71 5.20
CA MET A 66 5.67 -13.39 4.51
C MET A 66 5.53 -13.36 2.99
N LYS A 67 4.33 -13.08 2.49
CA LYS A 67 4.07 -12.94 1.06
C LYS A 67 4.21 -11.47 0.65
N VAL A 68 5.07 -11.26 -0.34
CA VAL A 68 5.33 -9.95 -0.94
C VAL A 68 4.84 -9.95 -2.38
N GLU A 69 4.16 -8.89 -2.80
CA GLU A 69 3.79 -8.62 -4.19
C GLU A 69 4.45 -7.30 -4.64
N GLU A 70 4.78 -7.17 -5.92
CA GLU A 70 5.50 -6.01 -6.44
C GLU A 70 4.67 -5.17 -7.42
N VAL A 71 4.65 -3.87 -7.16
CA VAL A 71 4.15 -2.84 -8.07
C VAL A 71 5.36 -2.18 -8.73
N ARG A 72 5.31 -2.04 -10.05
CA ARG A 72 6.36 -1.41 -10.85
C ARG A 72 5.79 -0.14 -11.46
N LEU A 73 6.41 0.99 -11.17
CA LEU A 73 6.13 2.25 -11.85
C LEU A 73 7.15 2.41 -12.99
N TYR A 74 6.64 2.63 -14.20
CA TYR A 74 7.44 2.61 -15.42
C TYR A 74 8.10 3.97 -15.68
N SER A 75 9.18 3.97 -16.46
CA SER A 75 9.70 5.19 -17.04
C SER A 75 8.62 5.90 -17.87
N ILE A 76 8.66 7.23 -17.85
CA ILE A 76 7.69 8.06 -18.56
C ILE A 76 7.94 7.92 -20.06
N LYS A 77 6.94 7.40 -20.79
CA LYS A 77 6.95 7.34 -22.26
C LYS A 77 6.57 8.69 -22.87
N GLU A 78 6.88 8.87 -24.14
CA GLU A 78 6.57 10.11 -24.87
C GLU A 78 5.08 10.51 -24.76
N GLY A 79 4.86 11.79 -24.46
CA GLY A 79 3.54 12.37 -24.22
C GLY A 79 2.88 12.03 -22.89
N ASP A 80 3.51 11.23 -22.01
CA ASP A 80 3.09 11.06 -20.62
C ASP A 80 3.91 11.95 -19.66
N LYS A 81 3.46 12.09 -18.41
CA LYS A 81 4.16 12.87 -17.38
C LYS A 81 3.71 12.43 -15.99
N PHE A 82 4.66 12.22 -15.09
CA PHE A 82 4.35 12.08 -13.66
C PHE A 82 3.85 13.43 -13.10
N LEU A 83 2.62 13.42 -12.59
CA LEU A 83 1.93 14.60 -12.06
C LEU A 83 2.08 14.73 -10.54
N GLY A 84 2.32 13.63 -9.84
CA GLY A 84 2.57 13.62 -8.41
C GLY A 84 1.93 12.45 -7.68
N ILE A 85 2.01 12.51 -6.35
CA ILE A 85 1.38 11.54 -5.45
C ILE A 85 0.14 12.18 -4.81
N TYR A 86 -0.92 11.41 -4.70
CA TYR A 86 -2.16 11.81 -4.00
C TYR A 86 -2.59 10.73 -3.02
N TYR A 87 -3.21 11.15 -1.92
CA TYR A 87 -3.79 10.25 -0.94
C TYR A 87 -5.31 10.41 -0.92
N GLY A 88 -6.00 9.30 -0.68
CA GLY A 88 -7.44 9.31 -0.58
C GLY A 88 -7.99 8.02 0.00
N TYR A 89 -9.30 7.93 0.01
CA TYR A 89 -10.02 6.72 0.35
C TYR A 89 -11.27 6.59 -0.50
N ARG A 90 -11.69 5.35 -0.75
CA ARG A 90 -12.94 5.03 -1.44
C ARG A 90 -13.59 3.78 -0.84
N LYS A 91 -14.81 3.46 -1.25
CA LYS A 91 -15.37 2.13 -0.98
C LYS A 91 -14.45 1.05 -1.60
N PRO A 92 -14.16 -0.05 -0.91
CA PRO A 92 -13.36 -1.13 -1.49
C PRO A 92 -13.97 -1.64 -2.79
N ILE A 93 -13.12 -1.92 -3.78
CA ILE A 93 -13.55 -2.45 -5.09
C ILE A 93 -14.17 -3.85 -4.94
N LYS A 94 -13.68 -4.63 -3.97
CA LYS A 94 -14.27 -5.89 -3.54
C LYS A 94 -14.45 -5.85 -2.02
N ASN A 95 -15.52 -6.46 -1.53
CA ASN A 95 -15.73 -6.62 -0.10
C ASN A 95 -14.58 -7.45 0.49
N ILE A 96 -13.89 -6.89 1.49
CA ILE A 96 -12.76 -7.54 2.16
C ILE A 96 -13.11 -7.68 3.62
N PHE A 97 -13.07 -8.92 4.10
CA PHE A 97 -13.28 -9.26 5.51
C PHE A 97 -11.94 -9.63 6.14
N VAL A 98 -11.61 -8.95 7.24
CA VAL A 98 -10.47 -9.32 8.08
C VAL A 98 -10.98 -10.25 9.16
N LYS A 99 -10.48 -11.48 9.14
CA LYS A 99 -10.72 -12.48 10.20
C LYS A 99 -9.60 -12.42 11.22
N TYR A 100 -9.93 -12.58 12.49
CA TYR A 100 -9.00 -12.64 13.61
C TYR A 100 -9.62 -13.46 14.73
N GLU A 101 -8.79 -14.03 15.59
CA GLU A 101 -9.23 -14.87 16.69
C GLU A 101 -9.05 -14.13 18.02
N ILE A 102 -10.05 -14.23 18.89
CA ILE A 102 -9.96 -13.82 20.30
C ILE A 102 -10.50 -14.96 21.14
N ASN A 103 -9.68 -15.50 22.04
CA ASN A 103 -10.04 -16.55 22.99
C ASN A 103 -10.75 -17.76 22.32
N GLY A 104 -10.19 -18.29 21.22
CA GLY A 104 -10.80 -19.42 20.49
C GLY A 104 -11.99 -19.05 19.59
N THR A 105 -12.50 -17.82 19.66
CA THR A 105 -13.62 -17.36 18.83
C THR A 105 -13.13 -16.60 17.61
N THR A 106 -13.46 -17.09 16.42
CA THR A 106 -13.20 -16.37 15.17
C THR A 106 -14.16 -15.18 15.04
N LYS A 107 -13.59 -13.96 15.05
CA LYS A 107 -14.30 -12.72 14.72
C LYS A 107 -13.91 -12.25 13.32
N SER A 108 -14.80 -11.49 12.68
CA SER A 108 -14.48 -10.85 11.41
C SER A 108 -15.11 -9.46 11.31
N TYR A 109 -14.42 -8.56 10.62
CA TYR A 109 -15.00 -7.26 10.25
C TYR A 109 -14.75 -6.97 8.77
N GLY A 110 -15.72 -6.31 8.13
CA GLY A 110 -15.57 -5.78 6.79
C GLY A 110 -14.82 -4.45 6.79
N LEU A 111 -13.95 -4.23 5.80
CA LEU A 111 -13.44 -2.88 5.55
C LEU A 111 -14.51 -2.04 4.86
N SER A 112 -14.92 -0.92 5.47
CA SER A 112 -15.85 0.04 4.87
C SER A 112 -15.16 1.04 3.93
N LYS A 113 -13.85 1.27 4.12
CA LYS A 113 -13.02 2.18 3.33
C LYS A 113 -11.69 1.55 2.98
N ALA A 114 -11.26 1.71 1.73
CA ALA A 114 -9.94 1.38 1.24
C ALA A 114 -9.15 2.67 1.03
N HIS A 115 -8.13 2.89 1.85
CA HIS A 115 -7.24 4.06 1.76
C HIS A 115 -6.13 3.75 0.78
N TYR A 116 -5.70 4.74 0.00
CA TYR A 116 -4.76 4.54 -1.08
C TYR A 116 -3.74 5.67 -1.24
N ILE A 117 -2.65 5.30 -1.90
CA ILE A 117 -1.71 6.20 -2.56
C ILE A 117 -1.97 6.09 -4.06
N GLU A 118 -2.17 7.22 -4.72
CA GLU A 118 -2.29 7.33 -6.16
C GLU A 118 -0.99 7.92 -6.71
N PHE A 119 -0.31 7.17 -7.57
CA PHE A 119 0.74 7.69 -8.44
C PHE A 119 0.08 8.17 -9.72
N ARG A 120 -0.01 9.48 -9.90
CA ARG A 120 -0.76 10.09 -11.00
C ARG A 120 0.15 10.43 -12.16
N PHE A 121 -0.29 10.06 -13.36
CA PHE A 121 0.34 10.36 -14.63
C PHE A 121 -0.65 11.09 -15.55
N LYS A 122 -0.16 11.67 -16.64
CA LYS A 122 -1.02 12.33 -17.64
C LYS A 122 -1.92 11.31 -18.34
N LYS A 123 -1.39 10.12 -18.65
CA LYS A 123 -2.09 9.02 -19.34
C LYS A 123 -2.67 7.94 -18.40
N GLY A 124 -2.71 8.18 -17.09
CA GLY A 124 -3.28 7.19 -16.17
C GLY A 124 -2.84 7.36 -14.73
N SER A 125 -3.20 6.39 -13.88
CA SER A 125 -2.80 6.37 -12.47
C SER A 125 -2.63 4.94 -11.96
N VAL A 126 -1.78 4.79 -10.94
CA VAL A 126 -1.66 3.53 -10.18
C VAL A 126 -2.12 3.79 -8.74
N PHE A 127 -3.20 3.13 -8.35
CA PHE A 127 -3.77 3.18 -7.00
C PHE A 127 -3.27 1.98 -6.18
N CYS A 128 -2.42 2.26 -5.20
CA CYS A 128 -1.93 1.30 -4.22
C CYS A 128 -2.72 1.44 -2.92
N TYR A 129 -3.47 0.40 -2.55
CA TYR A 129 -4.31 0.41 -1.35
C TYR A 129 -3.58 -0.13 -0.13
N PHE A 130 -3.74 0.51 1.02
CA PHE A 130 -3.05 0.15 2.27
C PHE A 130 -3.99 0.12 3.47
N LYS A 131 -3.87 -0.93 4.29
CA LYS A 131 -4.54 -1.00 5.60
C LYS A 131 -3.98 0.04 6.58
N GLY A 132 -2.66 0.24 6.56
CA GLY A 132 -1.97 1.12 7.51
C GLY A 132 -2.42 2.58 7.47
N LEU A 133 -2.78 3.11 6.29
CA LEU A 133 -3.15 4.53 6.11
C LEU A 133 -4.36 4.95 6.95
N PHE A 134 -5.34 4.06 7.15
CA PHE A 134 -6.51 4.36 7.99
C PHE A 134 -6.12 4.73 9.43
N ARG A 135 -5.07 4.09 9.97
CA ARG A 135 -4.63 4.31 11.35
C ARG A 135 -3.98 5.67 11.55
N LEU A 136 -3.44 6.27 10.48
CA LEU A 136 -2.79 7.57 10.52
C LEU A 136 -3.78 8.73 10.67
N LEU A 137 -5.05 8.50 10.30
CA LEU A 137 -6.13 9.49 10.39
C LEU A 137 -6.78 9.58 11.78
N LYS A 138 -6.40 8.70 12.71
CA LYS A 138 -6.92 8.65 14.07
C LYS A 138 -6.03 9.49 14.99
N LYS A 139 -6.52 10.65 15.43
CA LYS A 139 -5.74 11.57 16.28
C LYS A 139 -5.27 10.89 17.57
N GLU A 140 -6.09 10.02 18.14
CA GLU A 140 -5.79 9.28 19.37
C GLU A 140 -4.61 8.30 19.24
N LYS A 141 -4.15 8.00 18.01
CA LYS A 141 -3.07 7.03 17.74
C LYS A 141 -1.85 7.64 17.06
N SER A 142 -1.84 8.95 16.80
CA SER A 142 -0.81 9.61 15.98
C SER A 142 0.62 9.36 16.48
N ASN A 143 0.80 9.31 17.81
CA ASN A 143 2.12 9.25 18.44
C ASN A 143 2.56 7.83 18.84
N THR A 144 1.83 6.80 18.39
CA THR A 144 2.25 5.42 18.64
C THR A 144 3.49 5.07 17.81
N THR A 145 4.40 4.27 18.37
CA THR A 145 5.62 3.80 17.67
C THR A 145 5.32 3.21 16.29
N TYR A 146 4.21 2.46 16.20
CA TYR A 146 3.74 1.88 14.94
C TYR A 146 3.35 2.94 13.90
N ASN A 147 2.61 3.98 14.30
CA ASN A 147 2.18 5.04 13.38
C ASN A 147 3.36 5.91 12.94
N ILE A 148 4.31 6.20 13.82
CA ILE A 148 5.57 6.89 13.48
C ILE A 148 6.34 6.07 12.43
N ALA A 149 6.49 4.76 12.64
CA ALA A 149 7.13 3.86 11.67
C ALA A 149 6.39 3.86 10.32
N CYS A 150 5.05 3.84 10.34
CA CYS A 150 4.25 3.92 9.11
C CYS A 150 4.45 5.25 8.37
N ILE A 151 4.44 6.40 9.07
CA ILE A 151 4.68 7.71 8.48
C ILE A 151 6.07 7.76 7.82
N ASN A 152 7.10 7.30 8.52
CA ASN A 152 8.47 7.25 8.00
C ASN A 152 8.56 6.38 6.73
N MET A 153 7.89 5.22 6.75
CA MET A 153 7.89 4.29 5.63
C MET A 153 7.22 4.88 4.37
N PHE A 154 6.04 5.51 4.53
CA PHE A 154 5.36 6.17 3.43
C PHE A 154 6.08 7.44 2.96
N THR A 155 6.70 8.20 3.88
CA THR A 155 7.54 9.36 3.53
C THR A 155 8.76 8.95 2.71
N LYS A 156 9.40 7.82 3.06
CA LYS A 156 10.49 7.23 2.28
C LYS A 156 10.01 6.83 0.87
N LEU A 157 8.82 6.24 0.76
CA LEU A 157 8.21 5.93 -0.54
C LEU A 157 7.99 7.20 -1.37
N GLU A 158 7.45 8.27 -0.80
CA GLU A 158 7.24 9.52 -1.53
C GLU A 158 8.54 10.08 -2.09
N LYS A 159 9.57 10.22 -1.23
CA LYS A 159 10.88 10.71 -1.64
C LYS A 159 11.49 9.85 -2.76
N HIS A 160 11.46 8.53 -2.59
CA HIS A 160 11.99 7.55 -3.56
C HIS A 160 11.31 7.67 -4.93
N VAL A 161 9.98 7.85 -4.97
CA VAL A 161 9.24 8.00 -6.22
C VAL A 161 9.48 9.37 -6.85
N TYR A 162 9.54 10.45 -6.06
CA TYR A 162 9.85 11.79 -6.56
C TYR A 162 11.24 11.86 -7.17
N GLU A 163 12.23 11.29 -6.48
CA GLU A 163 13.62 11.18 -6.96
C GLU A 163 13.70 10.40 -8.27
N PHE A 164 13.05 9.23 -8.35
CA PHE A 164 13.01 8.42 -9.57
C PHE A 164 12.47 9.19 -10.79
N TYR A 165 11.49 10.08 -10.60
CA TYR A 165 10.93 10.91 -11.68
C TYR A 165 11.59 12.29 -11.83
N GLY A 166 12.71 12.55 -11.14
CA GLY A 166 13.42 13.83 -11.20
C GLY A 166 12.56 15.02 -10.76
N LYS A 167 11.68 14.82 -9.77
CA LYS A 167 10.81 15.86 -9.21
C LYS A 167 11.29 16.30 -7.84
N LYS A 168 11.19 17.60 -7.56
CA LYS A 168 11.42 18.14 -6.21
C LYS A 168 10.33 17.65 -5.27
N TYR A 169 10.73 17.00 -4.19
CA TYR A 169 9.83 16.58 -3.12
C TYR A 169 9.30 17.82 -2.38
N PRO A 170 7.98 17.91 -2.08
CA PRO A 170 7.42 19.05 -1.36
C PRO A 170 7.96 19.13 0.08
N GLU A 171 8.27 20.35 0.54
CA GLU A 171 8.91 20.60 1.85
C GLU A 171 8.16 19.94 3.02
N LYS A 172 6.84 20.15 3.11
CA LYS A 172 6.01 19.57 4.18
C LYS A 172 5.63 18.10 3.95
N GLY A 173 5.91 17.53 2.78
CA GLY A 173 5.49 16.17 2.40
C GLY A 173 3.99 16.03 2.13
N ILE A 174 3.61 15.04 1.33
CA ILE A 174 2.24 14.92 0.82
C ILE A 174 1.37 14.17 1.81
N LEU A 175 1.90 13.08 2.38
CA LEU A 175 1.26 12.31 3.44
C LEU A 175 0.92 13.19 4.63
N VAL A 176 1.88 13.98 5.12
CA VAL A 176 1.69 14.83 6.31
C VAL A 176 0.56 15.82 6.08
N LYS A 177 0.56 16.53 4.95
CA LYS A 177 -0.54 17.43 4.56
C LYS A 177 -1.88 16.70 4.51
N TRP A 178 -1.90 15.48 3.96
CA TRP A 178 -3.13 14.70 3.88
C TRP A 178 -3.63 14.25 5.25
N ILE A 179 -2.73 13.80 6.14
CA ILE A 179 -3.05 13.43 7.52
C ILE A 179 -3.64 14.63 8.25
N GLU A 180 -2.96 15.78 8.28
CA GLU A 180 -3.44 16.99 8.98
C GLU A 180 -4.83 17.41 8.51
N LYS A 181 -5.11 17.34 7.20
CA LYS A 181 -6.41 17.69 6.62
C LYS A 181 -7.52 16.70 6.98
N ASN A 182 -7.19 15.44 7.23
CA ASN A 182 -8.18 14.35 7.37
C ASN A 182 -8.20 13.73 8.77
N GLN A 183 -7.34 14.17 9.68
CA GLN A 183 -7.37 13.76 11.07
C GLN A 183 -8.69 14.16 11.69
N LYS A 184 -9.32 13.19 12.34
CA LYS A 184 -10.52 13.35 13.14
C LYS A 184 -10.19 13.02 14.58
#